data_AF-A0A081AI88-F1
#
_entry.id   AF-A0A081AI88-F1
#
_cell.length_a   1.000
_cell.length_b   1.000
_cell.length_c   1.000
_cell.angle_alpha   90.00
_cell.angle_beta   90.00
_cell.angle_gamma   90.00
#
_symmetry.space_group_name_H-M   'P 1'
#
loop_
_entity.id
_entity.type
_entity.pdbx_description
1 polymer ?
#
loop_
_entity_poly.entity_id
_entity_poly.type
_entity_poly.pdbx_seq_one_letter_code
_entity_poly.pdbx_strand_id
1 'polypeptide(L)'
;MGNDGGVIAVKRKFMRHANVKARGEKADQEALRLEKARTCALSSEPLREPIVACRLGNLFNKQALLERLLAKSMPERFRHITSLKDVVACRVTREKKEEGALWSCPVTMVEFNGKQAFVVLFSCGCVLSERALKAVNTKECLVCGKSFGEQDVVTLLLDDEQYETKQEKLLELKAEEKRAKKNKKKAKEDKMHDKGKKNKRKLEHLGEMKDARLSKIAKDASESISKAKEKSQVFASIFSKEKKEKASANDLLMTIGGMRYTLS
;
A
#
# COMPACT_ATOMS: atom_id res chain seq x y z
N MET A 1 -40.37 -46.65 50.30
CA MET A 1 -40.41 -46.17 48.90
C MET A 1 -39.01 -45.70 48.54
N GLY A 2 -38.21 -46.59 47.96
CA GLY A 2 -36.79 -46.34 47.64
C GLY A 2 -36.68 -45.55 46.34
N ASN A 3 -36.09 -44.36 46.43
CA ASN A 3 -35.78 -43.51 45.29
C ASN A 3 -34.43 -43.97 44.70
N ASP A 4 -34.46 -45.00 43.86
CA ASP A 4 -33.30 -45.43 43.08
C ASP A 4 -33.02 -44.42 41.98
N GLY A 5 -32.14 -43.47 42.31
CA GLY A 5 -31.53 -42.55 41.37
C GLY A 5 -30.74 -43.32 40.33
N GLY A 6 -31.37 -43.60 39.18
CA GLY A 6 -30.73 -44.12 38.00
C GLY A 6 -29.68 -43.14 37.47
N VAL A 7 -28.45 -43.24 37.98
CA VAL A 7 -27.29 -42.63 37.35
C VAL A 7 -27.03 -43.44 36.08
N ILE A 8 -27.43 -42.91 34.92
CA ILE A 8 -26.95 -43.41 33.64
C ILE A 8 -25.44 -43.17 33.64
N ALA A 9 -24.68 -44.19 34.05
CA ALA A 9 -23.24 -44.20 33.91
C ALA A 9 -22.92 -44.23 32.42
N VAL A 10 -22.78 -43.04 31.81
CA VAL A 10 -22.22 -42.89 30.47
C VAL A 10 -20.88 -43.62 30.48
N LYS A 11 -20.82 -44.77 29.77
CA LYS A 11 -19.69 -45.71 29.83
C LYS A 11 -18.37 -44.94 29.71
N ARG A 12 -17.42 -45.20 30.63
CA ARG A 12 -16.04 -44.64 30.64
C ARG A 12 -15.33 -44.70 29.28
N LYS A 13 -15.75 -45.61 28.38
CA LYS A 13 -15.28 -45.71 26.98
C LYS A 13 -15.65 -44.46 26.15
N PHE A 14 -16.85 -43.89 26.30
CA PHE A 14 -17.27 -42.69 25.56
C PHE A 14 -16.59 -41.39 26.04
N MET A 15 -16.21 -41.31 27.33
CA MET A 15 -15.45 -40.16 27.85
C MET A 15 -14.02 -40.08 27.29
N ARG A 16 -13.40 -41.21 26.93
CA ARG A 16 -12.07 -41.22 26.29
C ARG A 16 -12.13 -40.75 24.84
N HIS A 17 -13.15 -41.17 24.08
CA HIS A 17 -13.32 -40.76 22.68
C HIS A 17 -13.73 -39.30 22.50
N ALA A 18 -14.52 -38.73 23.43
CA ALA A 18 -14.85 -37.30 23.41
C ALA A 18 -13.59 -36.41 23.58
N ASN A 19 -12.68 -36.80 24.48
CA ASN A 19 -11.41 -36.10 24.68
C ASN A 19 -10.43 -36.27 23.50
N VAL A 20 -10.48 -37.39 22.77
CA VAL A 20 -9.65 -37.60 21.58
C VAL A 20 -10.13 -36.73 20.41
N LYS A 21 -11.44 -36.63 20.17
CA LYS A 21 -12.01 -35.74 19.14
C LYS A 21 -11.68 -34.26 19.42
N ALA A 22 -11.90 -33.81 20.66
CA ALA A 22 -11.58 -32.44 21.06
C ALA A 22 -10.07 -32.14 21.05
N ARG A 23 -9.20 -33.15 21.19
CA ARG A 23 -7.74 -32.99 21.01
C ARG A 23 -7.34 -32.93 19.53
N GLY A 24 -8.00 -33.70 18.66
CA GLY A 24 -7.81 -33.64 17.21
C GLY A 24 -8.15 -32.26 16.65
N GLU A 25 -9.35 -31.76 16.94
CA GLU A 25 -9.80 -30.42 16.50
C GLU A 25 -8.85 -29.30 16.95
N LYS A 26 -8.31 -29.40 18.17
CA LYS A 26 -7.32 -28.43 18.67
C LYS A 26 -5.99 -28.54 17.93
N ALA A 27 -5.51 -29.75 17.63
CA ALA A 27 -4.29 -29.96 16.86
C ALA A 27 -4.43 -29.39 15.44
N ASP A 28 -5.59 -29.59 14.81
CA ASP A 28 -5.88 -29.05 13.48
C ASP A 28 -5.89 -27.51 13.48
N GLN A 29 -6.49 -26.88 14.49
CA GLN A 29 -6.45 -25.43 14.64
C GLN A 29 -5.04 -24.88 14.89
N GLU A 30 -4.19 -25.61 15.63
CA GLU A 30 -2.80 -25.21 15.82
C GLU A 30 -1.99 -25.32 14.53
N ALA A 31 -2.20 -26.37 13.74
CA ALA A 31 -1.58 -26.53 12.43
C ALA A 31 -1.99 -25.40 11.48
N LEU A 32 -3.28 -25.06 11.41
CA LEU A 32 -3.77 -23.95 10.59
C LEU A 32 -3.15 -22.59 10.99
N ARG A 33 -2.98 -22.33 12.29
CA ARG A 33 -2.30 -21.11 12.76
C ARG A 33 -0.84 -21.07 12.36
N LEU A 34 -0.15 -22.21 12.47
CA LEU A 34 1.25 -22.35 12.07
C LEU A 34 1.44 -22.16 10.56
N GLU A 35 0.52 -22.70 9.76
CA GLU A 35 0.51 -22.51 8.31
C GLU A 35 0.31 -21.05 7.94
N LYS A 36 -0.70 -20.39 8.52
CA LYS A 36 -0.92 -18.94 8.31
C LYS A 36 0.32 -18.11 8.72
N ALA A 37 1.06 -18.56 9.73
CA ALA A 37 2.26 -17.90 10.22
C ALA A 37 3.49 -18.06 9.30
N ARG A 38 3.50 -19.08 8.43
CA ARG A 38 4.64 -19.45 7.58
C ARG A 38 4.41 -19.25 6.10
N THR A 39 3.17 -19.03 5.68
CA THR A 39 2.79 -18.94 4.27
C THR A 39 2.35 -17.52 3.88
N CYS A 40 2.60 -17.18 2.63
CA CYS A 40 2.16 -15.95 2.01
C CYS A 40 0.65 -16.01 1.79
N ALA A 41 -0.11 -15.04 2.33
CA ALA A 41 -1.56 -15.04 2.19
C ALA A 41 -2.07 -14.81 0.74
N LEU A 42 -1.19 -14.42 -0.20
CA LEU A 42 -1.52 -14.25 -1.62
C LEU A 42 -1.14 -15.45 -2.49
N SER A 43 0.06 -16.00 -2.33
CA SER A 43 0.57 -17.09 -3.18
C SER A 43 0.51 -18.47 -2.53
N SER A 44 0.21 -18.54 -1.22
CA SER A 44 0.26 -19.76 -0.40
C SER A 44 1.65 -20.42 -0.34
N GLU A 45 2.68 -19.75 -0.84
CA GLU A 45 4.08 -20.18 -0.78
C GLU A 45 4.69 -19.88 0.59
N PRO A 46 5.79 -20.55 0.98
CA PRO A 46 6.50 -20.21 2.21
C PRO A 46 7.00 -18.76 2.21
N LEU A 47 6.98 -18.13 3.38
CA LEU A 47 7.42 -16.74 3.58
C LEU A 47 8.94 -16.61 3.43
N ARG A 48 9.35 -15.80 2.45
CA ARG A 48 10.76 -15.52 2.13
C ARG A 48 11.03 -14.02 2.31
N GLU A 49 12.19 -13.69 2.84
CA GLU A 49 12.61 -12.30 2.95
C GLU A 49 12.90 -11.71 1.56
N PRO A 50 12.42 -10.49 1.25
CA PRO A 50 11.72 -9.54 2.12
C PRO A 50 10.22 -9.82 2.29
N ILE A 51 9.78 -9.90 3.55
CA ILE A 51 8.37 -10.07 3.94
C ILE A 51 7.71 -8.70 4.10
N VAL A 52 6.45 -8.58 3.70
CA VAL A 52 5.64 -7.37 3.92
C VAL A 52 4.33 -7.71 4.65
N ALA A 53 3.88 -6.82 5.51
CA ALA A 53 2.59 -6.93 6.21
C ALA A 53 1.61 -5.85 5.74
N CYS A 54 0.32 -6.18 5.66
CA CYS A 54 -0.73 -5.18 5.47
C CYS A 54 -1.35 -4.70 6.78
N ARG A 55 -2.17 -3.66 6.70
CA ARG A 55 -2.89 -3.07 7.86
C ARG A 55 -3.91 -4.01 8.51
N LEU A 56 -4.29 -5.10 7.84
CA LEU A 56 -5.13 -6.16 8.39
C LEU A 56 -4.32 -7.33 8.97
N GLY A 57 -3.00 -7.18 9.11
CA GLY A 57 -2.16 -8.20 9.77
C GLY A 57 -1.83 -9.43 8.94
N ASN A 58 -2.11 -9.43 7.62
CA ASN A 58 -1.68 -10.49 6.72
C ASN A 58 -0.23 -10.29 6.28
N LEU A 59 0.47 -11.40 6.06
CA LEU A 59 1.85 -11.44 5.60
C LEU A 59 1.94 -11.89 4.15
N PHE A 60 2.83 -11.25 3.40
CA PHE A 60 3.05 -11.52 1.99
C PHE A 60 4.53 -11.53 1.64
N ASN A 61 4.88 -12.33 0.64
CA ASN A 61 6.15 -12.20 -0.06
C ASN A 61 6.11 -10.93 -0.92
N LYS A 62 7.10 -10.06 -0.78
CA LYS A 62 7.13 -8.77 -1.50
C LYS A 62 7.06 -8.96 -3.03
N GLN A 63 7.70 -10.01 -3.56
CA GLN A 63 7.69 -10.33 -4.98
C GLN A 63 6.27 -10.65 -5.47
N ALA A 64 5.60 -11.64 -4.87
CA ALA A 64 4.23 -12.03 -5.21
C ALA A 64 3.23 -10.86 -5.10
N LEU A 65 3.38 -10.01 -4.08
CA LEU A 65 2.52 -8.83 -3.91
C LEU A 65 2.75 -7.79 -5.03
N LEU A 66 4.01 -7.55 -5.42
CA LEU A 66 4.33 -6.63 -6.52
C LEU A 66 3.78 -7.12 -7.85
N GLU A 67 3.94 -8.40 -8.17
CA GLU A 67 3.41 -9.01 -9.39
C GLU A 67 1.89 -8.82 -9.50
N ARG A 68 1.16 -9.10 -8.41
CA ARG A 68 -0.30 -8.93 -8.37
C ARG A 68 -0.75 -7.47 -8.46
N LEU A 69 0.00 -6.54 -7.85
CA LEU A 69 -0.28 -5.10 -7.97
C LEU A 69 -0.06 -4.58 -9.40
N LEU A 70 0.99 -5.05 -10.08
CA LEU A 70 1.28 -4.70 -11.47
C LEU A 70 0.23 -5.29 -12.42
N ALA A 71 -0.13 -6.55 -12.22
CA ALA A 71 -1.17 -7.25 -12.99
C ALA A 71 -2.60 -6.74 -12.68
N LYS A 72 -2.79 -5.91 -11.64
CA LYS A 72 -4.10 -5.44 -11.14
C LYS A 72 -5.09 -6.59 -10.85
N SER A 73 -4.57 -7.77 -10.49
CA SER A 73 -5.34 -9.00 -10.29
C SER A 73 -5.46 -9.35 -8.80
N MET A 74 -5.79 -8.37 -7.95
CA MET A 74 -5.87 -8.58 -6.49
C MET A 74 -7.19 -9.27 -6.11
N PRO A 75 -7.17 -10.33 -5.28
CA PRO A 75 -8.39 -10.97 -4.77
C PRO A 75 -9.27 -10.01 -3.96
N GLU A 76 -10.57 -10.33 -3.86
CA GLU A 76 -11.54 -9.48 -3.15
C GLU A 76 -11.15 -9.22 -1.69
N ARG A 77 -10.66 -10.27 -1.01
CA ARG A 77 -10.18 -10.23 0.38
C ARG A 77 -9.04 -9.22 0.61
N PHE A 78 -8.26 -8.92 -0.44
CA PHE A 78 -7.09 -8.04 -0.37
C PHE A 78 -7.25 -6.75 -1.17
N ARG A 79 -8.48 -6.39 -1.56
CA ARG A 79 -8.80 -5.13 -2.28
C ARG A 79 -8.36 -3.85 -1.58
N HIS A 80 -8.15 -3.92 -0.27
CA HIS A 80 -7.62 -2.80 0.48
C HIS A 80 -6.20 -2.42 0.05
N ILE A 81 -5.40 -3.34 -0.46
CA ILE A 81 -4.02 -3.07 -0.89
C ILE A 81 -4.06 -2.51 -2.31
N THR A 82 -3.82 -1.22 -2.44
CA THR A 82 -3.84 -0.51 -3.74
C THR A 82 -2.46 -0.03 -4.16
N SER A 83 -1.58 0.19 -3.18
CA SER A 83 -0.24 0.69 -3.40
C SER A 83 0.72 0.18 -2.34
N LEU A 84 2.02 0.36 -2.56
CA LEU A 84 3.05 0.01 -1.58
C LEU A 84 2.98 0.81 -0.27
N LYS A 85 2.16 1.86 -0.19
CA LYS A 85 1.91 2.62 1.05
C LYS A 85 0.98 1.87 2.02
N ASP A 86 0.24 0.90 1.49
CA ASP A 86 -0.72 0.11 2.26
C ASP A 86 -0.07 -1.07 2.99
N VAL A 87 1.23 -1.30 2.72
CA VAL A 87 2.03 -2.38 3.28
C VAL A 87 3.32 -1.84 3.88
N VAL A 88 3.87 -2.56 4.86
CA VAL A 88 5.15 -2.24 5.50
C VAL A 88 6.09 -3.43 5.36
N ALA A 89 7.38 -3.18 5.08
CA ALA A 89 8.39 -4.23 5.07
C ALA A 89 8.71 -4.66 6.51
N CYS A 90 8.56 -5.95 6.79
CA CYS A 90 8.78 -6.51 8.11
C CYS A 90 10.28 -6.73 8.35
N ARG A 91 10.79 -6.18 9.47
CA ARG A 91 12.12 -6.45 10.00
C ARG A 91 12.01 -7.47 11.10
N VAL A 92 12.57 -8.63 10.82
CA VAL A 92 12.35 -9.86 11.55
C VAL A 92 13.67 -10.57 11.75
N THR A 93 13.79 -11.22 12.91
CA THR A 93 15.01 -11.92 13.27
C THR A 93 14.75 -13.41 13.12
N ARG A 94 15.61 -14.11 12.38
CA ARG A 94 15.60 -15.58 12.31
C ARG A 94 16.82 -16.10 13.05
N GLU A 95 16.63 -17.06 13.95
CA GLU A 95 17.73 -17.72 14.66
C GLU A 95 18.55 -18.62 13.72
N LYS A 96 17.89 -19.27 12.75
CA LYS A 96 18.52 -20.14 11.76
C LYS A 96 18.22 -19.61 10.36
N LYS A 97 19.24 -19.62 9.48
CA LYS A 97 19.12 -19.21 8.07
C LYS A 97 18.46 -20.27 7.18
N GLU A 98 17.98 -21.37 7.76
CA GLU A 98 17.36 -22.48 7.02
C GLU A 98 15.97 -22.11 6.50
N GLU A 99 15.62 -22.63 5.31
CA GLU A 99 14.30 -22.49 4.71
C GLU A 99 13.26 -23.27 5.56
N GLY A 100 12.55 -22.56 6.42
CA GLY A 100 11.53 -23.14 7.32
C GLY A 100 11.73 -22.81 8.80
N ALA A 101 12.84 -22.17 9.16
CA ALA A 101 13.05 -21.68 10.51
C ALA A 101 12.01 -20.60 10.86
N LEU A 102 11.42 -20.72 12.05
CA LEU A 102 10.54 -19.68 12.58
C LEU A 102 11.39 -18.47 12.94
N TRP A 103 11.01 -17.32 12.41
CA TRP A 103 11.37 -16.03 12.97
C TRP A 103 10.92 -15.88 14.44
N SER A 104 11.70 -15.12 15.20
CA SER A 104 11.51 -14.87 16.63
C SER A 104 11.44 -13.38 16.96
N CYS A 105 10.77 -13.04 18.07
CA CYS A 105 10.74 -11.68 18.60
C CYS A 105 12.12 -11.32 19.16
N PRO A 106 12.75 -10.19 18.74
CA PRO A 106 14.07 -9.80 19.23
C PRO A 106 14.12 -9.43 20.72
N VAL A 107 12.96 -9.15 21.35
CA VAL A 107 12.87 -8.74 22.75
C VAL A 107 12.55 -9.93 23.66
N THR A 108 11.52 -10.71 23.31
CA THR A 108 11.06 -11.83 24.15
C THR A 108 11.69 -13.17 23.77
N MET A 109 12.43 -13.23 22.65
CA MET A 109 12.99 -14.47 22.08
C MET A 109 11.95 -15.57 21.87
N VAL A 110 10.70 -15.18 21.65
CA VAL A 110 9.61 -16.12 21.40
C VAL A 110 9.46 -16.34 19.90
N GLU A 111 9.35 -17.60 19.51
CA GLU A 111 9.07 -18.01 18.13
C GLU A 111 7.70 -17.53 17.65
N PHE A 112 7.61 -17.12 16.39
CA PHE A 112 6.36 -16.75 15.74
C PHE A 112 5.69 -18.00 15.16
N ASN A 113 4.86 -18.65 15.96
CA ASN A 113 4.16 -19.89 15.64
C ASN A 113 2.63 -19.70 15.57
N GLY A 114 2.15 -18.45 15.56
CA GLY A 114 0.73 -18.11 15.49
C GLY A 114 -0.08 -18.39 16.76
N LYS A 115 0.54 -19.01 17.79
CA LYS A 115 -0.09 -19.22 19.11
C LYS A 115 -0.11 -17.94 19.94
N GLN A 116 0.94 -17.13 19.81
CA GLN A 116 1.04 -15.84 20.48
C GLN A 116 0.72 -14.73 19.49
N ALA A 117 0.06 -13.69 19.96
CA ALA A 117 -0.19 -12.51 19.17
C ALA A 117 1.10 -11.69 19.02
N PHE A 118 1.35 -11.31 17.78
CA PHE A 118 2.47 -10.45 17.39
C PHE A 118 1.92 -9.21 16.73
N VAL A 119 2.72 -8.16 16.76
CA VAL A 119 2.39 -6.84 16.25
C VAL A 119 3.52 -6.38 15.34
N VAL A 120 3.16 -5.75 14.23
CA VAL A 120 4.08 -4.98 13.41
C VAL A 120 3.80 -3.49 13.61
N LEU A 121 4.86 -2.72 13.81
CA LEU A 121 4.78 -1.26 13.85
C LEU A 121 4.89 -0.70 12.43
N PHE A 122 3.85 -0.08 11.91
CA PHE A 122 3.84 0.47 10.54
C PHE A 122 4.83 1.63 10.34
N SER A 123 5.20 2.35 11.39
CA SER A 123 6.18 3.45 11.34
C SER A 123 7.61 2.98 11.03
N CYS A 124 7.98 1.76 11.42
CA CYS A 124 9.35 1.26 11.32
C CYS A 124 9.48 -0.15 10.72
N GLY A 125 8.40 -0.91 10.65
CA GLY A 125 8.36 -2.29 10.16
C GLY A 125 8.89 -3.33 11.14
N CYS A 126 9.27 -2.98 12.37
CA CYS A 126 9.74 -3.97 13.34
C CYS A 126 8.58 -4.83 13.82
N VAL A 127 8.80 -6.15 13.88
CA VAL A 127 7.84 -7.12 14.39
C VAL A 127 8.20 -7.48 15.83
N LEU A 128 7.21 -7.41 16.72
CA LEU A 128 7.34 -7.60 18.15
C LEU A 128 6.21 -8.49 18.66
N SER A 129 6.44 -9.20 19.76
CA SER A 129 5.35 -9.87 20.47
C SER A 129 4.46 -8.82 21.14
N GLU A 130 3.14 -9.04 21.15
CA GLU A 130 2.20 -8.11 21.80
C GLU A 130 2.51 -7.96 23.30
N ARG A 131 3.01 -9.04 23.91
CA ARG A 131 3.47 -9.09 25.31
C ARG A 131 4.61 -8.10 25.58
N ALA A 132 5.57 -7.97 24.66
CA ALA A 132 6.70 -7.06 24.80
C ALA A 132 6.22 -5.60 24.86
N LEU A 133 5.29 -5.23 23.97
CA LEU A 133 4.74 -3.87 23.92
C LEU A 133 3.93 -3.54 25.17
N LYS A 134 3.09 -4.46 25.65
CA LYS A 134 2.28 -4.26 26.86
C LYS A 134 3.11 -4.21 28.14
N ALA A 135 4.25 -4.90 28.19
CA ALA A 135 5.11 -4.92 29.37
C ALA A 135 5.83 -3.58 29.60
N VAL A 136 6.23 -2.89 28.54
CA VAL A 136 7.08 -1.69 28.63
C VAL A 136 6.28 -0.38 28.46
N ASN A 137 5.10 -0.42 27.84
CA ASN A 137 4.18 0.72 27.69
C ASN A 137 4.85 2.03 27.21
N THR A 138 5.84 1.92 26.32
CA THR A 138 6.50 3.07 25.69
C THR A 138 5.86 3.43 24.35
N LYS A 139 5.94 4.71 23.98
CA LYS A 139 5.53 5.22 22.66
C LYS A 139 6.63 5.11 21.60
N GLU A 140 7.67 4.34 21.90
CA GLU A 140 8.88 4.19 21.11
C GLU A 140 9.20 2.71 20.89
N CYS A 141 9.64 2.38 19.67
CA CYS A 141 9.93 1.02 19.28
C CYS A 141 11.13 0.47 20.05
N LEU A 142 10.94 -0.67 20.74
CA LEU A 142 11.97 -1.35 21.54
C LEU A 142 13.19 -1.85 20.75
N VAL A 143 13.10 -1.91 19.41
CA VAL A 143 14.19 -2.40 18.55
C VAL A 143 14.98 -1.27 17.91
N CYS A 144 14.32 -0.18 17.52
CA CYS A 144 14.93 0.87 16.71
C CYS A 144 14.72 2.30 17.22
N GLY A 145 14.06 2.48 18.37
CA GLY A 145 13.86 3.79 19.01
C GLY A 145 12.90 4.74 18.29
N LYS A 146 12.26 4.33 17.20
CA LYS A 146 11.31 5.19 16.48
C LYS A 146 10.00 5.35 17.25
N SER A 147 9.52 6.57 17.39
CA SER A 147 8.19 6.87 17.93
C SER A 147 7.08 6.29 17.04
N PHE A 148 6.02 5.79 17.66
CA PHE A 148 4.85 5.26 16.94
C PHE A 148 3.55 5.69 17.63
N GLY A 149 2.48 5.83 16.85
CA GLY A 149 1.14 6.03 17.38
C GLY A 149 0.35 4.73 17.50
N GLU A 150 -0.78 4.74 18.20
CA GLU A 150 -1.68 3.59 18.32
C GLU A 150 -2.20 3.10 16.95
N GLN A 151 -2.33 4.01 15.98
CA GLN A 151 -2.76 3.69 14.61
C GLN A 151 -1.70 2.92 13.80
N ASP A 152 -0.43 2.96 14.22
CA ASP A 152 0.67 2.25 13.58
C ASP A 152 0.83 0.83 14.12
N VAL A 153 0.15 0.50 15.22
CA VAL A 153 0.21 -0.81 15.88
C VAL A 153 -0.76 -1.75 15.17
N VAL A 154 -0.23 -2.71 14.40
CA VAL A 154 -1.04 -3.69 13.66
C VAL A 154 -0.76 -5.09 14.17
N THR A 155 -1.78 -5.72 14.77
CA THR A 155 -1.75 -7.13 15.16
C THR A 155 -1.70 -8.02 13.93
N LEU A 156 -0.75 -8.94 13.89
CA LEU A 156 -0.59 -9.97 12.86
C LEU A 156 -1.53 -11.15 13.13
N LEU A 157 -1.95 -11.84 12.06
CA LEU A 157 -2.77 -13.06 12.14
C LEU A 157 -4.06 -12.89 12.96
N LEU A 158 -4.86 -11.89 12.59
CA LEU A 158 -6.17 -11.64 13.19
C LEU A 158 -7.12 -12.83 13.04
N ASP A 159 -7.96 -13.02 14.06
CA ASP A 159 -9.11 -13.93 13.99
C ASP A 159 -10.12 -13.41 12.96
N ASP A 160 -10.90 -14.32 12.36
CA ASP A 160 -11.75 -13.98 11.22
C ASP A 160 -12.81 -12.90 11.57
N GLU A 161 -13.38 -12.90 12.78
CA GLU A 161 -14.32 -11.86 13.24
C GLU A 161 -13.65 -10.48 13.36
N GLN A 162 -12.46 -10.42 13.96
CA GLN A 162 -11.69 -9.19 14.10
C GLN A 162 -11.16 -8.71 12.75
N TYR A 163 -10.93 -9.63 11.83
CA TYR A 163 -10.48 -9.35 10.48
C TYR A 163 -11.55 -8.63 9.67
N GLU A 164 -12.78 -9.14 9.67
CA GLU A 164 -13.91 -8.54 8.93
C GLU A 164 -14.23 -7.13 9.44
N THR A 165 -14.37 -6.97 10.76
CA THR A 165 -14.63 -5.65 11.37
C THR A 165 -13.54 -4.63 11.08
N LYS A 166 -12.27 -5.03 11.07
CA LYS A 166 -11.16 -4.14 10.67
C LYS A 166 -11.15 -3.87 9.16
N GLN A 167 -11.51 -4.85 8.35
CA GLN A 167 -11.57 -4.70 6.90
C GLN A 167 -12.62 -3.67 6.49
N GLU A 168 -13.82 -3.73 7.06
CA GLU A 168 -14.89 -2.77 6.81
C GLU A 168 -14.46 -1.34 7.14
N LYS A 169 -13.99 -1.11 8.38
CA LYS A 169 -13.49 0.19 8.85
C LYS A 169 -12.40 0.75 7.93
N LEU A 170 -11.48 -0.09 7.48
CA LEU A 170 -10.38 0.34 6.63
C LEU A 170 -10.86 0.72 5.21
N LEU A 171 -11.85 0.01 4.68
CA LEU A 171 -12.46 0.34 3.39
C LEU A 171 -13.27 1.64 3.46
N GLU A 172 -13.98 1.87 4.56
CA GLU A 172 -14.71 3.11 4.83
C GLU A 172 -13.78 4.33 4.88
N LEU A 173 -12.71 4.27 5.70
CA LEU A 173 -11.71 5.33 5.78
C LEU A 173 -11.10 5.65 4.39
N LYS A 174 -10.82 4.63 3.59
CA LYS A 174 -10.32 4.82 2.22
C LYS A 174 -11.36 5.43 1.29
N ALA A 175 -12.63 5.10 1.45
CA ALA A 175 -13.71 5.69 0.67
C ALA A 175 -13.87 7.18 1.03
N GLU A 176 -13.81 7.52 2.32
CA GLU A 176 -13.85 8.89 2.82
C GLU A 176 -12.66 9.71 2.32
N GLU A 177 -11.44 9.19 2.39
CA GLU A 177 -10.27 9.86 1.84
C GLU A 177 -10.41 10.13 0.34
N LYS A 178 -10.94 9.17 -0.42
CA LYS A 178 -11.19 9.34 -1.87
C LYS A 178 -12.26 10.41 -2.10
N ARG A 179 -13.34 10.44 -1.31
CA ARG A 179 -14.38 11.48 -1.37
C ARG A 179 -13.80 12.86 -1.03
N ALA A 180 -13.00 12.97 0.03
CA ALA A 180 -12.34 14.22 0.42
C ALA A 180 -11.36 14.72 -0.66
N LYS A 181 -10.59 13.82 -1.29
CA LYS A 181 -9.70 14.15 -2.42
C LYS A 181 -10.49 14.62 -3.65
N LYS A 182 -11.65 14.02 -3.95
CA LYS A 182 -12.55 14.46 -5.02
C LYS A 182 -13.14 15.84 -4.73
N ASN A 183 -13.61 16.09 -3.51
CA ASN A 183 -14.17 17.39 -3.13
C ASN A 183 -13.10 18.50 -3.18
N LYS A 184 -11.87 18.21 -2.75
CA LYS A 184 -10.73 19.16 -2.88
C LYS A 184 -10.37 19.45 -4.35
N LYS A 185 -10.53 18.49 -5.27
CA LYS A 185 -10.32 18.72 -6.72
C LYS A 185 -11.42 19.59 -7.31
N LYS A 186 -12.69 19.27 -7.03
CA LYS A 186 -13.84 20.08 -7.46
C LYS A 186 -13.75 21.52 -6.97
N ALA A 187 -13.40 21.73 -5.70
CA ALA A 187 -13.21 23.08 -5.16
C ALA A 187 -12.03 23.86 -5.80
N LYS A 188 -11.00 23.17 -6.34
CA LYS A 188 -9.92 23.81 -7.11
C LYS A 188 -10.37 24.16 -8.53
N GLU A 189 -11.14 23.27 -9.17
CA GLU A 189 -11.72 23.50 -10.50
C GLU A 189 -12.75 24.64 -10.47
N ASP A 190 -13.62 24.70 -9.46
CA ASP A 190 -14.59 25.78 -9.25
C ASP A 190 -13.90 27.13 -8.98
N LYS A 191 -12.79 27.15 -8.23
CA LYS A 191 -11.97 28.36 -8.03
C LYS A 191 -11.27 28.84 -9.31
N MET A 192 -10.90 27.94 -10.21
CA MET A 192 -10.37 28.31 -11.53
C MET A 192 -11.48 28.85 -12.44
N HIS A 193 -12.68 28.28 -12.37
CA HIS A 193 -13.83 28.72 -13.15
C HIS A 193 -14.41 30.07 -12.65
N ASP A 194 -14.36 30.36 -11.35
CA ASP A 194 -14.74 31.66 -10.77
C ASP A 194 -13.75 32.78 -11.14
N LYS A 195 -12.44 32.52 -11.15
CA LYS A 195 -11.43 33.47 -11.68
C LYS A 195 -11.63 33.75 -13.17
N GLY A 196 -12.07 32.77 -13.95
CA GLY A 196 -12.45 32.95 -15.36
C GLY A 196 -13.69 33.85 -15.54
N LYS A 197 -14.71 33.69 -14.69
CA LYS A 197 -15.93 34.54 -14.72
C LYS A 197 -15.70 35.95 -14.17
N LYS A 198 -14.85 36.13 -13.16
CA LYS A 198 -14.44 37.47 -12.67
C LYS A 198 -13.62 38.23 -13.72
N ASN A 199 -12.72 37.57 -14.46
CA ASN A 199 -12.02 38.21 -15.57
C ASN A 199 -12.96 38.55 -16.73
N LYS A 200 -14.00 37.75 -16.99
CA LYS A 200 -14.99 38.07 -18.04
C LYS A 200 -15.84 39.30 -17.68
N ARG A 201 -16.32 39.40 -16.43
CA ARG A 201 -17.04 40.60 -15.95
C ARG A 201 -16.16 41.85 -15.84
N LYS A 202 -14.86 41.69 -15.56
CA LYS A 202 -13.90 42.81 -15.58
C LYS A 202 -13.53 43.25 -17.01
N LEU A 203 -13.59 42.35 -17.99
CA LEU A 203 -13.38 42.65 -19.42
C LEU A 203 -14.57 43.41 -20.03
N GLU A 204 -15.79 43.15 -19.57
CA GLU A 204 -17.01 43.80 -20.06
C GLU A 204 -17.13 45.27 -19.59
N HIS A 205 -16.50 45.65 -18.46
CA HIS A 205 -16.47 47.04 -17.99
C HIS A 205 -15.24 47.86 -18.48
N LEU A 206 -14.29 47.23 -19.17
CA LEU A 206 -13.10 47.88 -19.76
C LEU A 206 -13.21 48.06 -21.28
N GLY A 207 -14.40 47.88 -21.85
CA GLY A 207 -14.68 48.00 -23.29
C GLY A 207 -14.52 49.42 -23.88
N GLU A 208 -14.22 50.43 -23.06
CA GLU A 208 -14.15 51.82 -23.50
C GLU A 208 -12.83 52.55 -23.20
N MET A 209 -11.70 51.85 -23.07
CA MET A 209 -10.39 52.50 -23.30
C MET A 209 -9.38 51.54 -23.98
N LYS A 210 -9.07 51.84 -25.24
CA LYS A 210 -8.05 51.15 -26.06
C LYS A 210 -6.64 51.49 -25.56
N ASP A 211 -6.11 50.70 -24.62
CA ASP A 211 -4.72 50.87 -24.18
C ASP A 211 -3.71 50.27 -25.18
N ALA A 212 -3.03 51.16 -25.91
CA ALA A 212 -1.99 50.86 -26.90
C ALA A 212 -0.77 50.10 -26.35
N ARG A 213 -0.66 49.90 -25.03
CA ARG A 213 0.44 49.16 -24.38
C ARG A 213 0.24 47.65 -24.46
N LEU A 214 -0.99 47.15 -24.33
CA LEU A 214 -1.28 45.71 -24.38
C LEU A 214 -1.09 45.13 -25.78
N SER A 215 -1.41 45.90 -26.82
CA SER A 215 -1.20 45.49 -28.21
C SER A 215 0.29 45.46 -28.59
N LYS A 216 1.14 46.30 -27.98
CA LYS A 216 2.60 46.25 -28.17
C LYS A 216 3.20 45.01 -27.50
N ILE A 217 2.82 44.71 -26.26
CA ILE A 217 3.30 43.51 -25.54
C ILE A 217 2.92 42.22 -26.27
N ALA A 218 1.71 42.14 -26.82
CA ALA A 218 1.27 40.99 -27.61
C ALA A 218 2.08 40.84 -28.92
N LYS A 219 2.44 41.95 -29.57
CA LYS A 219 3.26 41.96 -30.79
C LYS A 219 4.71 41.56 -30.50
N ASP A 220 5.31 42.11 -29.44
CA ASP A 220 6.68 41.79 -29.01
C ASP A 220 6.82 40.31 -28.59
N ALA A 221 5.80 39.77 -27.93
CA ALA A 221 5.74 38.34 -27.60
C ALA A 221 5.60 37.46 -28.86
N SER A 222 4.80 37.90 -29.84
CA SER A 222 4.65 37.13 -31.09
C SER A 222 5.92 37.16 -31.96
N GLU A 223 6.64 38.29 -31.99
CA GLU A 223 7.89 38.42 -32.74
C GLU A 223 9.06 37.67 -32.11
N SER A 224 9.14 37.64 -30.77
CA SER A 224 10.17 36.84 -30.09
C SER A 224 9.97 35.34 -30.32
N ILE A 225 8.72 34.89 -30.38
CA ILE A 225 8.38 33.50 -30.69
C ILE A 225 8.67 33.16 -32.16
N SER A 226 8.40 34.05 -33.12
CA SER A 226 8.74 33.80 -34.54
C SER A 226 10.25 33.76 -34.77
N LYS A 227 11.01 34.68 -34.17
CA LYS A 227 12.48 34.69 -34.21
C LYS A 227 13.09 33.44 -33.57
N ALA A 228 12.46 32.87 -32.55
CA ALA A 228 12.90 31.62 -31.92
C ALA A 228 12.58 30.38 -32.77
N LYS A 229 11.47 30.40 -33.53
CA LYS A 229 11.11 29.33 -34.48
C LYS A 229 12.10 29.23 -35.64
N GLU A 230 12.60 30.35 -36.14
CA GLU A 230 13.57 30.37 -37.25
C GLU A 230 14.96 29.85 -36.84
N LYS A 231 15.34 30.05 -35.56
CA LYS A 231 16.67 29.68 -35.06
C LYS A 231 16.82 28.21 -34.71
N SER A 232 15.72 27.45 -34.57
CA SER A 232 15.81 26.04 -34.21
C SER A 232 14.62 25.20 -34.70
N GLN A 233 14.90 24.19 -35.52
CA GLN A 233 13.89 23.22 -36.00
C GLN A 233 13.19 22.48 -34.86
N VAL A 234 13.91 22.20 -33.77
CA VAL A 234 13.35 21.54 -32.57
C VAL A 234 12.33 22.42 -31.86
N PHE A 235 12.52 23.74 -31.86
CA PHE A 235 11.56 24.65 -31.23
C PHE A 235 10.37 24.93 -32.16
N ALA A 236 10.58 24.90 -33.48
CA ALA A 236 9.50 24.99 -34.45
C ALA A 236 8.52 23.81 -34.35
N SER A 237 9.00 22.59 -34.10
CA SER A 237 8.13 21.40 -34.01
C SER A 237 7.22 21.37 -32.78
N ILE A 238 7.60 22.01 -31.68
CA ILE A 238 6.78 22.12 -30.45
C ILE A 238 5.52 22.98 -30.70
N PHE A 239 5.60 23.93 -31.62
CA PHE A 239 4.55 24.93 -31.85
C PHE A 239 3.84 24.79 -33.20
N SER A 240 4.17 23.77 -33.99
CA SER A 240 3.49 23.45 -35.24
C SER A 240 2.32 22.51 -34.98
N LYS A 241 1.13 22.93 -35.40
CA LYS A 241 -0.15 22.27 -35.12
C LYS A 241 -0.45 21.12 -36.10
N GLU A 242 0.55 20.31 -36.47
CA GLU A 242 0.34 19.13 -37.31
C GLU A 242 0.44 17.85 -36.47
N LYS A 243 -0.69 17.14 -36.37
CA LYS A 243 -0.72 15.73 -35.94
C LYS A 243 -0.02 14.89 -37.01
N LYS A 244 1.26 14.58 -36.83
CA LYS A 244 1.92 13.47 -37.53
C LYS A 244 2.51 12.50 -36.53
N GLU A 245 2.45 11.23 -36.91
CA GLU A 245 2.59 10.04 -36.09
C GLU A 245 3.94 9.98 -35.35
N LYS A 246 3.95 9.27 -34.22
CA LYS A 246 5.08 9.18 -33.29
C LYS A 246 6.34 8.70 -34.03
N ALA A 247 7.30 9.59 -34.25
CA ALA A 247 8.65 9.18 -34.65
C ALA A 247 9.26 8.30 -33.56
N SER A 248 9.80 7.14 -33.94
CA SER A 248 10.37 6.16 -33.01
C SER A 248 11.67 6.69 -32.40
N ALA A 249 11.97 6.29 -31.16
CA ALA A 249 13.16 6.73 -30.42
C ALA A 249 14.49 6.44 -31.15
N ASN A 250 14.52 5.45 -32.06
CA ASN A 250 15.71 5.15 -32.86
C ASN A 250 16.01 6.21 -33.93
N ASP A 251 15.00 6.91 -34.43
CA ASP A 251 15.16 7.89 -35.51
C ASP A 251 15.77 9.21 -35.00
N LEU A 252 15.51 9.52 -33.72
CA LEU A 252 16.11 10.65 -32.99
C LEU A 252 17.56 10.39 -32.57
N LEU A 253 17.97 9.13 -32.45
CA LEU A 253 19.32 8.74 -32.04
C LEU A 253 20.30 8.75 -33.23
N MET A 254 19.83 8.44 -34.44
CA MET A 254 20.66 8.42 -35.65
C MET A 254 21.06 9.81 -36.15
N THR A 255 20.30 10.85 -35.80
CA THR A 255 20.63 12.26 -36.15
C THR A 255 21.77 12.83 -35.29
N ILE A 256 22.05 12.24 -34.13
CA ILE A 256 23.13 12.65 -33.22
C ILE A 256 24.44 11.92 -33.56
N GLY A 257 24.35 10.72 -34.14
CA GLY A 257 25.52 9.87 -34.46
C GLY A 257 26.29 10.25 -35.73
N GLY A 258 25.78 11.16 -36.57
CA GLY A 258 26.34 11.44 -37.90
C GLY A 258 27.54 12.40 -37.97
N MET A 259 28.05 12.90 -36.84
CA MET A 259 29.14 13.90 -36.80
C MET A 259 30.43 13.39 -36.13
N ARG A 260 30.85 12.15 -36.41
CA ARG A 260 32.23 11.64 -36.25
C ARG A 260 32.32 10.50 -37.28
N TYR A 261 32.95 10.59 -38.44
CA TYR A 261 34.37 10.77 -38.70
C TYR A 261 34.59 11.21 -40.16
N THR A 262 35.25 12.34 -40.38
CA THR A 262 36.14 12.56 -41.53
C THR A 262 37.38 13.30 -41.00
N LEU A 263 38.55 12.99 -41.58
CA LEU A 263 39.95 13.30 -41.19
C LEU A 263 40.58 12.10 -40.46
N SER A 264 41.45 11.27 -41.05
CA SER A 264 42.29 11.35 -42.25
C SER A 264 42.48 9.96 -42.85
#